data_AF-A0A3D4ZWL4-F1
#
_entry.id   AF-A0A3D4ZWL4-F1
#
_cell.length_a   1.000
_cell.length_b   1.000
_cell.length_c   1.000
_cell.angle_alpha   90.00
_cell.angle_beta   90.00
_cell.angle_gamma   90.00
#
_symmetry.space_group_name_H-M   'P 1'
#
loop_
_entity.id
_entity.type
_entity.pdbx_description
1 polymer ?
#
loop_
_entity_poly.entity_id
_entity_poly.type
_entity_poly.pdbx_seq_one_letter_code
_entity_poly.pdbx_strand_id
1 'polypeptide(L)'
;MRDAEQQVALSRAQAKQAADAAQKQLAEAERAADAARANLGLMLAGTREERVRQARAAEAAAESQVRAARDTLAAAEASHRDRLEARSGLQAAQTAVNTSRATAEAAKADLDLLIAGNRETVIQQAEGRLAEAQAALEAAQVKRAYCDIKAPCTGTVTEVVALAGEMLAAGAPVVVVTDLAHLSLRAYVGFEQLGAIKQGQSMQVSTQAVPGRTFSGQVTRISDKAEFTPKDVQTPDQRMDQVYWVKIALGDGEGLLKPGMPADVVATD
;
A
#
# COMPACT_ATOMS: atom_id res chain seq x y z
N MET A 1 36.39 9.06 24.04
CA MET A 1 35.41 8.06 24.52
C MET A 1 34.09 8.71 24.93
N ARG A 2 34.07 9.73 25.79
CA ARG A 2 32.83 10.45 26.16
C ARG A 2 32.04 11.04 24.98
N ASP A 3 32.73 11.59 23.98
CA ASP A 3 32.07 12.19 22.81
C ASP A 3 31.39 11.13 21.91
N ALA A 4 32.02 9.96 21.74
CA ALA A 4 31.45 8.86 20.98
C ALA A 4 30.22 8.25 21.67
N GLU A 5 30.25 8.10 23.00
CA GLU A 5 29.10 7.63 23.79
C GLU A 5 27.94 8.62 23.75
N GLN A 6 28.22 9.93 23.83
CA GLN A 6 27.19 10.97 23.68
C GLN A 6 26.58 10.98 22.28
N GLN A 7 27.40 10.78 21.24
CA GLN A 7 26.92 10.73 19.86
C GLN A 7 26.04 9.51 19.58
N VAL A 8 26.38 8.34 20.13
CA VAL A 8 25.55 7.12 20.06
C VAL A 8 24.24 7.27 20.86
N ALA A 9 24.28 7.89 22.03
CA ALA A 9 23.08 8.13 22.84
C ALA A 9 22.10 9.09 22.14
N LEU A 10 22.61 10.16 21.52
CA LEU A 10 21.81 11.12 20.75
C LEU A 10 21.15 10.47 19.54
N SER A 11 21.92 9.70 18.76
CA SER A 11 21.42 9.02 17.57
C SER A 11 20.40 7.93 17.90
N ARG A 12 20.56 7.21 19.02
CA ARG A 12 19.55 6.27 19.53
C ARG A 12 18.25 6.97 19.91
N ALA A 13 18.33 8.12 20.56
CA ALA A 13 17.16 8.91 20.92
C ALA A 13 16.42 9.40 19.68
N GLN A 14 17.15 9.85 18.66
CA GLN A 14 16.60 10.28 17.36
C GLN A 14 15.93 9.13 16.61
N ALA A 15 16.55 7.95 16.56
CA ALA A 15 15.97 6.77 15.91
C ALA A 15 14.66 6.31 16.59
N LYS A 16 14.63 6.29 17.92
CA LYS A 16 13.41 5.99 18.67
C LYS A 16 12.32 7.03 18.42
N GLN A 17 12.68 8.31 18.43
CA GLN A 17 11.73 9.39 18.16
C GLN A 17 11.15 9.30 16.74
N ALA A 18 11.96 8.90 15.75
CA ALA A 18 11.49 8.69 14.37
C ALA A 18 10.51 7.51 14.26
N ALA A 19 10.80 6.38 14.94
CA ALA A 19 9.89 5.23 14.97
C ALA A 19 8.58 5.56 15.70
N ASP A 20 8.65 6.23 16.85
CA ASP A 20 7.47 6.69 17.59
C ASP A 20 6.65 7.69 16.75
N ALA A 21 7.30 8.58 16.00
CA ALA A 21 6.64 9.51 15.09
C ALA A 21 5.93 8.77 13.93
N ALA A 22 6.56 7.77 13.33
CA ALA A 22 5.95 6.94 12.29
C ALA A 22 4.73 6.17 12.82
N GLN A 23 4.81 5.61 14.03
CA GLN A 23 3.69 4.91 14.67
C GLN A 23 2.52 5.86 14.98
N LYS A 24 2.81 7.08 15.47
CA LYS A 24 1.79 8.11 15.70
C LYS A 24 1.14 8.54 14.39
N GLN A 25 1.93 8.76 13.34
CA GLN A 25 1.43 9.13 12.03
C GLN A 25 0.53 8.05 11.41
N LEU A 26 0.87 6.77 11.61
CA LEU A 26 0.02 5.64 11.22
C LEU A 26 -1.33 5.69 11.97
N ALA A 27 -1.31 5.82 13.30
CA ALA A 27 -2.53 5.87 14.11
C ALA A 27 -3.42 7.09 13.75
N GLU A 28 -2.82 8.23 13.43
CA GLU A 28 -3.54 9.42 12.96
C GLU A 28 -4.18 9.19 11.60
N ALA A 29 -3.47 8.56 10.66
CA ALA A 29 -4.00 8.23 9.33
C ALA A 29 -5.11 7.18 9.39
N GLU A 30 -4.99 6.17 10.26
CA GLU A 30 -6.06 5.18 10.51
C GLU A 30 -7.33 5.87 11.00
N ARG A 31 -7.22 6.74 12.01
CA ARG A 31 -8.36 7.51 12.53
C ARG A 31 -8.97 8.42 11.48
N ALA A 32 -8.15 9.05 10.63
CA ALA A 32 -8.64 9.88 9.55
C ALA A 32 -9.43 9.06 8.51
N ALA A 33 -8.93 7.89 8.13
CA ALA A 33 -9.61 6.98 7.21
C ALA A 33 -10.93 6.46 7.80
N ASP A 34 -10.94 6.10 9.09
CA ASP A 34 -12.16 5.66 9.78
C ASP A 34 -13.19 6.79 9.90
N ALA A 35 -12.76 8.01 10.21
CA ALA A 35 -13.63 9.18 10.25
C ALA A 35 -14.22 9.49 8.86
N ALA A 36 -13.42 9.41 7.80
CA ALA A 36 -13.89 9.59 6.42
C ALA A 36 -14.89 8.49 6.03
N ARG A 37 -14.63 7.23 6.41
CA ARG A 37 -15.53 6.10 6.16
C ARG A 37 -16.85 6.27 6.90
N ALA A 38 -16.80 6.68 8.17
CA ALA A 38 -18.00 6.96 8.97
C ALA A 38 -18.82 8.10 8.36
N ASN A 39 -18.15 9.17 7.89
CA ASN A 39 -18.82 10.27 7.22
C ASN A 39 -19.50 9.83 5.91
N LEU A 40 -18.83 9.03 5.07
CA LEU A 40 -19.45 8.45 3.88
C LEU A 40 -20.66 7.58 4.24
N GLY A 41 -20.54 6.77 5.28
CA GLY A 41 -21.66 5.97 5.81
C GLY A 41 -22.87 6.82 6.22
N LEU A 42 -22.64 7.97 6.86
CA LEU A 42 -23.72 8.91 7.18
C LEU A 42 -24.35 9.53 5.92
N MET A 43 -23.54 9.81 4.88
CA MET A 43 -24.06 10.34 3.62
C MET A 43 -24.89 9.30 2.86
N LEU A 44 -24.47 8.03 2.86
CA LEU A 44 -25.19 6.92 2.22
C LEU A 44 -26.46 6.53 2.98
N ALA A 45 -26.43 6.58 4.31
CA ALA A 45 -27.61 6.34 5.14
C ALA A 45 -28.72 7.40 4.93
N GLY A 46 -28.36 8.55 4.35
CA GLY A 46 -29.32 9.58 3.98
C GLY A 46 -30.04 10.19 5.19
N THR A 47 -31.34 10.42 5.07
CA THR A 47 -32.14 11.03 6.14
C THR A 47 -32.54 9.99 7.19
N ARG A 48 -32.57 10.41 8.45
CA ARG A 48 -33.00 9.54 9.56
C ARG A 48 -34.45 9.11 9.37
N GLU A 49 -34.75 7.83 9.61
CA GLU A 49 -36.11 7.29 9.48
C GLU A 49 -37.17 8.05 10.28
N GLU A 50 -36.82 8.54 11.47
CA GLU A 50 -37.72 9.34 12.31
C GLU A 50 -38.18 10.63 11.61
N ARG A 51 -37.30 11.29 10.84
CA ARG A 51 -37.67 12.47 10.05
C ARG A 51 -38.61 12.09 8.90
N VAL A 52 -38.34 10.98 8.21
CA VAL A 52 -39.21 10.49 7.13
C VAL A 52 -40.59 10.14 7.68
N ARG A 53 -40.66 9.48 8.85
CA ARG A 53 -41.92 9.16 9.53
C ARG A 53 -42.70 10.42 9.89
N GLN A 54 -42.04 11.45 10.43
CA GLN A 54 -42.67 12.72 10.74
C GLN A 54 -43.21 13.42 9.48
N ALA A 55 -42.43 13.44 8.39
CA ALA A 55 -42.85 14.04 7.13
C ALA A 55 -44.04 13.29 6.49
N ARG A 56 -44.04 11.95 6.52
CA ARG A 56 -45.20 11.14 6.11
C ARG A 56 -46.46 11.45 6.91
N ALA A 57 -46.32 11.62 8.23
CA ALA A 57 -47.46 12.00 9.07
C ALA A 57 -47.98 13.41 8.74
N ALA A 58 -47.09 14.35 8.42
CA ALA A 58 -47.45 15.70 7.99
C ALA A 58 -48.16 15.70 6.63
N GLU A 59 -47.68 14.94 5.65
CA GLU A 59 -48.35 14.74 4.35
C GLU A 59 -49.75 14.16 4.54
N ALA A 60 -49.89 13.08 5.32
CA ALA A 60 -51.18 12.44 5.59
C ALA A 60 -52.18 13.38 6.30
N ALA A 61 -51.69 14.25 7.20
CA ALA A 61 -52.50 15.27 7.85
C ALA A 61 -52.96 16.35 6.84
N ALA A 62 -52.06 16.83 5.97
CA ALA A 62 -52.38 17.80 4.94
C ALA A 62 -53.38 17.25 3.91
N GLU A 63 -53.24 15.99 3.49
CA GLU A 63 -54.22 15.32 2.63
C GLU A 63 -55.60 15.20 3.30
N SER A 64 -55.63 14.96 4.60
CA SER A 64 -56.88 14.89 5.36
C SER A 64 -57.58 16.25 5.44
N GLN A 65 -56.82 17.35 5.49
CA GLN A 65 -57.37 18.70 5.37
C GLN A 65 -57.93 18.97 3.97
N VAL A 66 -57.27 18.48 2.91
CA VAL A 66 -57.83 18.56 1.54
C VAL A 66 -59.17 17.83 1.44
N ARG A 67 -59.27 16.63 2.04
CA ARG A 67 -60.53 15.87 2.10
C ARG A 67 -61.62 16.67 2.81
N ALA A 68 -61.35 17.17 4.01
CA ALA A 68 -62.31 17.97 4.77
C ALA A 68 -62.73 19.26 4.04
N ALA A 69 -61.80 19.95 3.36
CA ALA A 69 -62.11 21.14 2.57
C ALA A 69 -63.00 20.82 1.36
N ARG A 70 -62.79 19.66 0.71
CA ARG A 70 -63.65 19.18 -0.39
C ARG A 70 -65.04 18.82 0.10
N ASP A 71 -65.17 18.16 1.24
CA ASP A 71 -66.47 17.84 1.83
C ASP A 71 -67.24 19.11 2.19
N THR A 72 -66.53 20.13 2.72
CA THR A 72 -67.10 21.45 3.01
C THR A 72 -67.56 22.17 1.73
N LEU A 73 -66.78 22.08 0.64
CA LEU A 73 -67.15 22.63 -0.66
C LEU A 73 -68.40 21.95 -1.21
N ALA A 74 -68.46 20.61 -1.18
CA ALA A 74 -69.63 19.85 -1.64
C ALA A 74 -70.89 20.19 -0.82
N ALA A 75 -70.76 20.36 0.50
CA ALA A 75 -71.86 20.80 1.36
C ALA A 75 -72.32 22.24 1.03
N ALA A 76 -71.37 23.14 0.74
CA ALA A 76 -71.68 24.51 0.33
C ALA A 76 -72.40 24.57 -1.02
N GLU A 77 -72.01 23.72 -1.99
CA GLU A 77 -72.68 23.57 -3.29
C GLU A 77 -74.12 23.04 -3.15
N ALA A 78 -74.38 22.13 -2.21
CA ALA A 78 -75.71 21.57 -1.98
C ALA A 78 -76.70 22.55 -1.30
N SER A 79 -76.20 23.50 -0.51
CA SER A 79 -77.00 24.46 0.26
C SER A 79 -77.53 25.66 -0.57
N HIS A 80 -77.24 25.70 -1.87
CA HIS A 80 -77.35 26.87 -2.76
C HIS A 80 -78.80 27.29 -3.15
N ARG A 81 -79.74 27.28 -2.20
CA ARG A 81 -81.14 27.74 -2.38
C ARG A 81 -81.35 29.25 -2.16
N ASP A 82 -80.50 29.95 -1.39
CA ASP A 82 -80.64 31.39 -1.08
C ASP A 82 -79.49 32.25 -1.65
N ARG A 83 -79.83 33.32 -2.38
CA ARG A 83 -79.09 33.76 -3.58
C ARG A 83 -77.95 34.79 -3.43
N LEU A 84 -77.44 35.11 -2.24
CA LEU A 84 -76.27 36.02 -2.08
C LEU A 84 -75.23 35.54 -1.07
N GLU A 85 -75.62 35.10 0.13
CA GLU A 85 -74.68 34.54 1.13
C GLU A 85 -74.03 33.24 0.64
N ALA A 86 -74.74 32.44 -0.16
CA ALA A 86 -74.23 31.21 -0.75
C ALA A 86 -73.01 31.44 -1.66
N ARG A 87 -72.93 32.58 -2.36
CA ARG A 87 -71.82 32.88 -3.28
C ARG A 87 -70.51 33.17 -2.55
N SER A 88 -70.57 33.91 -1.44
CA SER A 88 -69.42 34.20 -0.59
C SER A 88 -68.90 32.93 0.09
N GLY A 89 -69.81 32.10 0.61
CA GLY A 89 -69.49 30.80 1.21
C GLY A 89 -68.85 29.81 0.23
N LEU A 90 -69.38 29.72 -1.00
CA LEU A 90 -68.81 28.88 -2.06
C LEU A 90 -67.40 29.34 -2.45
N GLN A 91 -67.20 30.65 -2.62
CA GLN A 91 -65.88 31.20 -2.92
C GLN A 91 -64.87 30.94 -1.79
N ALA A 92 -65.29 31.06 -0.53
CA ALA A 92 -64.46 30.74 0.63
C ALA A 92 -64.09 29.24 0.67
N ALA A 93 -65.05 28.34 0.44
CA ALA A 93 -64.82 26.90 0.41
C ALA A 93 -63.90 26.48 -0.76
N GLN A 94 -64.09 27.08 -1.94
CA GLN A 94 -63.21 26.85 -3.09
C GLN A 94 -61.78 27.32 -2.82
N THR A 95 -61.63 28.47 -2.15
CA THR A 95 -60.33 29.00 -1.73
C THR A 95 -59.69 28.09 -0.69
N ALA A 96 -60.46 27.56 0.26
CA ALA A 96 -59.98 26.60 1.26
C ALA A 96 -59.43 25.31 0.61
N VAL A 97 -60.14 24.74 -0.38
CA VAL A 97 -59.64 23.57 -1.13
C VAL A 97 -58.32 23.89 -1.83
N ASN A 98 -58.23 25.04 -2.50
CA ASN A 98 -57.02 25.44 -3.21
C ASN A 98 -55.83 25.61 -2.25
N THR A 99 -56.04 26.27 -1.11
CA THR A 99 -55.00 26.46 -0.09
C THR A 99 -54.58 25.14 0.54
N SER A 100 -55.53 24.28 0.95
CA SER A 100 -55.20 22.96 1.50
C SER A 100 -54.47 22.07 0.49
N ARG A 101 -54.82 22.15 -0.81
CA ARG A 101 -54.10 21.42 -1.87
C ARG A 101 -52.67 21.91 -2.00
N ALA A 102 -52.45 23.22 -2.03
CA ALA A 102 -51.10 23.79 -2.06
C ALA A 102 -50.27 23.37 -0.83
N THR A 103 -50.88 23.30 0.36
CA THR A 103 -50.22 22.80 1.57
C THR A 103 -49.86 21.32 1.47
N ALA A 104 -50.75 20.48 0.93
CA ALA A 104 -50.47 19.06 0.73
C ALA A 104 -49.36 18.82 -0.31
N GLU A 105 -49.37 19.57 -1.42
CA GLU A 105 -48.31 19.53 -2.44
C GLU A 105 -46.95 19.94 -1.85
N ALA A 106 -46.91 20.97 -1.01
CA ALA A 106 -45.70 21.37 -0.31
C ALA A 106 -45.19 20.29 0.67
N ALA A 107 -46.08 19.71 1.49
CA ALA A 107 -45.72 18.64 2.43
C ALA A 107 -45.20 17.38 1.72
N LYS A 108 -45.78 17.05 0.56
CA LYS A 108 -45.31 15.96 -0.30
C LYS A 108 -43.94 16.25 -0.89
N ALA A 109 -43.71 17.46 -1.42
CA ALA A 109 -42.41 17.84 -1.96
C ALA A 109 -41.30 17.80 -0.88
N ASP A 110 -41.62 18.18 0.36
CA ASP A 110 -40.70 18.06 1.50
C ASP A 110 -40.38 16.60 1.82
N LEU A 111 -41.38 15.71 1.79
CA LEU A 111 -41.16 14.27 1.97
C LEU A 111 -40.30 13.67 0.85
N ASP A 112 -40.61 14.00 -0.42
CA ASP A 112 -39.88 13.52 -1.58
C ASP A 112 -38.40 13.96 -1.51
N LEU A 113 -38.12 15.19 -1.06
CA LEU A 113 -36.76 15.69 -0.84
C LEU A 113 -36.04 14.90 0.27
N LEU A 114 -36.73 14.57 1.37
CA LEU A 114 -36.15 13.78 2.44
C LEU A 114 -35.85 12.34 1.99
N ILE A 115 -36.71 11.73 1.18
CA ILE A 115 -36.52 10.39 0.63
C ILE A 115 -35.39 10.37 -0.41
N ALA A 116 -35.31 11.40 -1.27
CA ALA A 116 -34.23 11.55 -2.24
C ALA A 116 -32.85 11.65 -1.56
N GLY A 117 -32.80 12.13 -0.31
CA GLY A 117 -31.61 12.08 0.51
C GLY A 117 -30.50 13.00 0.02
N ASN A 118 -29.25 12.57 0.18
CA ASN A 118 -28.09 13.36 -0.23
C ASN A 118 -27.92 13.31 -1.75
N ARG A 119 -27.50 14.43 -2.33
CA ARG A 119 -27.18 14.49 -3.76
C ARG A 119 -25.99 13.60 -4.07
N GLU A 120 -26.03 12.97 -5.24
CA GLU A 120 -24.95 12.13 -5.77
C GLU A 120 -23.57 12.82 -5.71
N THR A 121 -23.51 14.11 -6.06
CA THR A 121 -22.26 14.87 -6.02
C THR A 121 -21.66 15.01 -4.62
N VAL A 122 -22.49 15.00 -3.57
CA VAL A 122 -22.05 15.04 -2.17
C VAL A 122 -21.49 13.67 -1.76
N ILE A 123 -22.12 12.58 -2.22
CA ILE A 123 -21.63 11.21 -2.00
C ILE A 123 -20.27 11.03 -2.67
N GLN A 124 -20.15 11.40 -3.95
CA GLN A 124 -18.88 11.36 -4.70
C GLN A 124 -17.78 12.18 -4.04
N GLN A 125 -18.11 13.35 -3.48
CA GLN A 125 -17.15 14.13 -2.71
C GLN A 125 -16.68 13.40 -1.44
N ALA A 126 -17.60 12.73 -0.73
CA ALA A 126 -17.26 11.94 0.45
C ALA A 126 -16.43 10.69 0.10
N GLU A 127 -16.72 10.04 -1.03
CA GLU A 127 -15.90 8.93 -1.56
C GLU A 127 -14.49 9.40 -1.89
N GLY A 128 -14.34 10.56 -2.56
CA GLY A 128 -13.04 11.15 -2.84
C GLY A 128 -12.22 11.42 -1.57
N ARG A 129 -12.86 11.94 -0.52
CA ARG A 129 -12.21 12.15 0.79
C ARG A 129 -11.80 10.83 1.45
N LEU A 130 -12.61 9.78 1.32
CA LEU A 130 -12.23 8.45 1.82
C LEU A 130 -11.03 7.90 1.05
N ALA A 131 -11.01 8.02 -0.28
CA ALA A 131 -9.89 7.59 -1.10
C ALA A 131 -8.59 8.34 -0.75
N GLU A 132 -8.67 9.66 -0.53
CA GLU A 132 -7.54 10.48 -0.08
C GLU A 132 -7.01 10.01 1.29
N ALA A 133 -7.90 9.78 2.26
CA ALA A 133 -7.53 9.32 3.58
C ALA A 133 -6.94 7.89 3.56
N GLN A 134 -7.43 7.01 2.69
CA GLN A 134 -6.88 5.67 2.48
C GLN A 134 -5.48 5.71 1.86
N ALA A 135 -5.24 6.59 0.88
CA ALA A 135 -3.91 6.78 0.32
C ALA A 135 -2.92 7.31 1.36
N ALA A 136 -3.36 8.23 2.22
CA ALA A 136 -2.55 8.72 3.34
C ALA A 136 -2.25 7.62 4.37
N LEU A 137 -3.21 6.73 4.65
CA LEU A 137 -3.02 5.56 5.50
C LEU A 137 -1.99 4.59 4.90
N GLU A 138 -2.10 4.26 3.62
CA GLU A 138 -1.14 3.39 2.93
C GLU A 138 0.28 3.97 2.97
N ALA A 139 0.42 5.29 2.71
CA ALA A 139 1.70 5.97 2.82
C ALA A 139 2.27 5.92 4.26
N ALA A 140 1.44 6.05 5.28
CA ALA A 140 1.87 5.94 6.67
C ALA A 140 2.26 4.49 7.05
N GLN A 141 1.55 3.49 6.53
CA GLN A 141 1.88 2.07 6.71
C GLN A 141 3.24 1.74 6.11
N VAL A 142 3.53 2.23 4.90
CA VAL A 142 4.84 2.06 4.24
C VAL A 142 5.94 2.71 5.07
N LYS A 143 5.74 3.94 5.55
CA LYS A 143 6.72 4.62 6.42
C LYS A 143 7.00 3.85 7.71
N ARG A 144 5.95 3.33 8.36
CA ARG A 144 6.10 2.49 9.56
C ARG A 144 6.80 1.16 9.23
N ALA A 145 6.51 0.56 8.08
CA ALA A 145 7.16 -0.66 7.63
C ALA A 145 8.66 -0.45 7.37
N TYR A 146 9.09 0.72 6.92
CA TYR A 146 10.52 1.06 6.78
C TYR A 146 11.29 1.12 8.11
N CYS A 147 10.60 1.20 9.25
CA CYS A 147 11.24 1.06 10.56
C CYS A 147 11.60 -0.40 10.89
N ASP A 148 10.98 -1.38 10.21
CA ASP A 148 11.22 -2.81 10.37
C ASP A 148 11.94 -3.38 9.15
N ILE A 149 13.27 -3.44 9.18
CA ILE A 149 14.07 -3.98 8.08
C ILE A 149 14.05 -5.52 8.13
N LYS A 150 13.59 -6.15 7.04
CA LYS A 150 13.54 -7.61 6.88
C LYS A 150 14.57 -8.09 5.86
N ALA A 151 15.07 -9.30 6.05
CA ALA A 151 15.96 -9.93 5.08
C ALA A 151 15.18 -10.25 3.78
N PRO A 152 15.70 -9.88 2.59
CA PRO A 152 15.04 -10.16 1.32
C PRO A 152 15.21 -11.62 0.86
N CYS A 153 16.20 -12.33 1.40
CA CYS A 153 16.50 -13.72 1.08
C CYS A 153 16.97 -14.49 2.32
N THR A 154 16.96 -15.82 2.22
CA THR A 154 17.59 -16.69 3.21
C THR A 154 19.10 -16.67 3.01
N GLY A 155 19.87 -16.56 4.09
CA GLY A 155 21.32 -16.56 4.03
C GLY A 155 21.92 -16.36 5.43
N THR A 156 23.24 -16.22 5.47
CA THR A 156 24.00 -15.99 6.70
C THR A 156 24.44 -14.53 6.75
N VAL A 157 24.26 -13.87 7.90
CA VAL A 157 24.79 -12.53 8.14
C VAL A 157 26.32 -12.60 8.16
N THR A 158 26.98 -12.01 7.17
CA THR A 158 28.45 -12.00 7.05
C THR A 158 29.07 -10.74 7.59
N GLU A 159 28.33 -9.62 7.55
CA GLU A 159 28.81 -8.33 8.03
C GLU A 159 27.64 -7.53 8.64
N VAL A 160 27.90 -6.89 9.78
CA VAL A 160 26.98 -5.92 10.38
C VAL A 160 27.63 -4.55 10.21
N VAL A 161 27.09 -3.74 9.30
CA VAL A 161 27.68 -2.46 8.91
C VAL A 161 27.24 -1.34 9.84
N ALA A 162 25.99 -1.40 10.31
CA ALA A 162 25.42 -0.41 11.21
C ALA A 162 25.24 -0.97 12.62
N LEU A 163 25.61 -0.17 13.62
CA LEU A 163 25.50 -0.53 15.03
C LEU A 163 24.25 0.05 15.67
N ALA A 164 23.79 -0.63 16.73
CA ALA A 164 22.63 -0.17 17.49
C ALA A 164 22.89 1.22 18.08
N GLY A 165 22.02 2.16 17.74
CA GLY A 165 22.11 3.54 18.15
C GLY A 165 22.58 4.47 17.05
N GLU A 166 23.24 4.00 15.99
CA GLU A 166 23.69 4.87 14.90
C GLU A 166 22.54 5.42 14.05
N MET A 167 22.75 6.63 13.52
CA MET A 167 21.82 7.26 12.58
C MET A 167 22.32 7.02 11.16
N LEU A 168 21.48 6.40 10.33
CA LEU A 168 21.80 6.07 8.94
C LEU A 168 21.06 6.99 7.98
N ALA A 169 21.71 7.30 6.86
CA ALA A 169 21.05 7.89 5.71
C ALA A 169 20.16 6.85 5.01
N ALA A 170 19.13 7.31 4.30
CA ALA A 170 18.29 6.43 3.50
C ALA A 170 19.13 5.69 2.44
N GLY A 171 18.97 4.36 2.38
CA GLY A 171 19.72 3.50 1.45
C GLY A 171 21.11 3.08 1.94
N ALA A 172 21.56 3.53 3.12
CA ALA A 172 22.80 3.03 3.70
C ALA A 172 22.66 1.53 4.08
N PRO A 173 23.69 0.71 3.81
CA PRO A 173 23.67 -0.70 4.17
C PRO A 173 23.66 -0.88 5.70
N VAL A 174 22.81 -1.79 6.18
CA VAL A 174 22.72 -2.13 7.62
C VAL A 174 23.43 -3.44 7.90
N VAL A 175 23.15 -4.47 7.09
CA VAL A 175 23.65 -5.83 7.23
C VAL A 175 23.92 -6.40 5.83
N VAL A 176 25.00 -7.15 5.68
CA VAL A 176 25.29 -7.95 4.50
C VAL A 176 24.90 -9.40 4.79
N VAL A 177 23.98 -9.94 3.99
CA VAL A 177 23.53 -11.32 4.05
C VAL A 177 24.05 -12.05 2.81
N THR A 178 24.79 -13.14 3.03
CA THR A 178 25.36 -13.96 1.97
C THR A 178 24.75 -15.35 1.98
N ASP A 179 24.35 -15.85 0.81
CA ASP A 179 23.94 -17.24 0.64
C ASP A 179 25.18 -18.16 0.65
N LEU A 180 25.35 -18.92 1.74
CA LEU A 180 26.43 -19.89 1.89
C LEU A 180 26.02 -21.31 1.49
N ALA A 181 24.74 -21.54 1.17
CA ALA A 181 24.27 -22.85 0.71
C ALA A 181 24.59 -23.07 -0.78
N HIS A 182 24.46 -22.01 -1.59
CA HIS A 182 24.72 -22.08 -3.03
C HIS A 182 26.04 -21.41 -3.41
N LEU A 183 27.15 -22.04 -3.04
CA LEU A 183 28.47 -21.53 -3.37
C LEU A 183 28.78 -21.71 -4.86
N SER A 184 29.44 -20.71 -5.44
CA SER A 184 29.96 -20.80 -6.79
C SER A 184 31.39 -20.27 -6.86
N LEU A 185 32.23 -20.98 -7.59
CA LEU A 185 33.58 -20.56 -7.91
C LEU A 185 33.62 -19.85 -9.26
N ARG A 186 34.34 -18.73 -9.32
CA ARG A 186 34.65 -18.04 -10.58
C ARG A 186 36.10 -18.35 -10.94
N ALA A 187 36.31 -19.23 -11.91
CA ALA A 187 37.63 -19.59 -12.42
C ALA A 187 37.93 -18.78 -13.69
N TYR A 188 39.17 -18.31 -13.87
CA TYR A 188 39.60 -17.63 -15.10
C TYR A 188 40.39 -18.60 -15.96
N VAL A 189 39.98 -18.73 -17.21
CA VAL A 189 40.53 -19.69 -18.18
C VAL A 189 41.13 -18.91 -19.33
N GLY A 190 42.35 -19.28 -19.74
CA GLY A 190 43.00 -18.65 -20.89
C GLY A 190 42.29 -19.00 -22.20
N PHE A 191 42.42 -18.14 -23.21
CA PHE A 191 41.80 -18.32 -24.54
C PHE A 191 42.05 -19.72 -25.14
N GLU A 192 43.28 -20.22 -25.06
CA GLU A 192 43.68 -21.54 -25.60
C GLU A 192 42.96 -22.73 -24.93
N GLN A 193 42.57 -22.58 -23.67
CA GLN A 193 41.93 -23.65 -22.87
C GLN A 193 40.40 -23.60 -22.93
N LEU A 194 39.83 -22.48 -23.42
CA LEU A 194 38.38 -22.27 -23.45
C LEU A 194 37.65 -23.34 -24.26
N GLY A 195 38.23 -23.78 -25.39
CA GLY A 195 37.62 -24.78 -26.28
C GLY A 195 37.47 -26.17 -25.64
N ALA A 196 38.22 -26.46 -24.58
CA ALA A 196 38.15 -27.73 -23.86
C ALA A 196 37.05 -27.76 -22.78
N ILE A 197 36.51 -26.60 -22.39
CA ILE A 197 35.53 -26.48 -21.30
C ILE A 197 34.13 -26.31 -21.88
N LYS A 198 33.19 -27.15 -21.43
CA LYS A 198 31.79 -27.10 -21.86
C LYS A 198 30.86 -26.79 -20.70
N GLN A 199 29.75 -26.13 -21.01
CA GLN A 199 28.66 -25.96 -20.04
C GLN A 199 28.12 -27.34 -19.61
N GLY A 200 27.85 -27.50 -18.32
CA GLY A 200 27.41 -28.76 -17.72
C GLY A 200 28.55 -29.73 -17.35
N GLN A 201 29.79 -29.44 -17.72
CA GLN A 201 30.94 -30.30 -17.42
C GLN A 201 31.22 -30.37 -15.91
N SER A 202 31.52 -31.57 -15.43
CA SER A 202 31.93 -31.81 -14.04
C SER A 202 33.39 -31.41 -13.80
N MET A 203 33.62 -30.73 -12.69
CA MET A 203 34.91 -30.18 -12.29
C MET A 203 35.22 -30.61 -10.86
N GLN A 204 36.49 -30.89 -10.57
CA GLN A 204 36.98 -31.04 -9.21
C GLN A 204 37.62 -29.74 -8.75
N VAL A 205 37.25 -29.30 -7.55
CA VAL A 205 37.74 -28.08 -6.93
C VAL A 205 38.53 -28.44 -5.69
N SER A 206 39.75 -27.91 -5.58
CA SER A 206 40.61 -28.07 -4.40
C SER A 206 41.03 -26.70 -3.88
N THR A 207 41.20 -26.57 -2.57
CA THR A 207 41.71 -25.35 -1.95
C THR A 207 42.80 -25.68 -0.94
N GLN A 208 43.83 -24.85 -0.87
CA GLN A 208 44.91 -25.00 0.12
C GLN A 208 44.40 -24.84 1.56
N ALA A 209 43.25 -24.17 1.76
CA ALA A 209 42.64 -24.00 3.06
C ALA A 209 42.09 -25.31 3.66
N VAL A 210 41.83 -26.32 2.82
CA VAL A 210 41.34 -27.65 3.23
C VAL A 210 42.18 -28.73 2.53
N PRO A 211 43.42 -28.96 2.98
CA PRO A 211 44.32 -29.91 2.32
C PRO A 211 43.74 -31.33 2.27
N GLY A 212 43.91 -32.01 1.14
CA GLY A 212 43.51 -33.42 0.97
C GLY A 212 42.03 -33.66 0.68
N ARG A 213 41.21 -32.60 0.54
CA ARG A 213 39.80 -32.70 0.19
C ARG A 213 39.51 -32.04 -1.16
N THR A 214 38.76 -32.75 -2.01
CA THR A 214 38.24 -32.20 -3.27
C THR A 214 36.73 -32.06 -3.19
N PHE A 215 36.21 -31.04 -3.84
CA PHE A 215 34.79 -30.71 -3.91
C PHE A 215 34.33 -30.87 -5.36
N SER A 216 33.17 -31.50 -5.56
CA SER A 216 32.56 -31.59 -6.88
C SER A 216 31.90 -30.27 -7.25
N GLY A 217 32.12 -29.81 -8.47
CA GLY A 217 31.42 -28.68 -9.05
C GLY A 217 30.97 -28.96 -10.48
N GLN A 218 30.06 -28.13 -10.98
CA GLN A 218 29.57 -28.20 -12.35
C GLN A 218 29.66 -26.83 -13.01
N VAL A 219 30.14 -26.78 -14.25
CA VAL A 219 30.17 -25.55 -15.05
C VAL A 219 28.74 -25.12 -15.36
N THR A 220 28.31 -23.99 -14.79
CA THR A 220 26.96 -23.45 -15.02
C THR A 220 26.94 -22.37 -16.09
N ARG A 221 28.05 -21.62 -16.23
CA ARG A 221 28.15 -20.53 -17.19
C ARG A 221 29.59 -20.30 -17.62
N ILE A 222 29.76 -19.97 -18.89
CA ILE A 222 31.01 -19.51 -19.49
C ILE A 222 30.76 -18.06 -19.95
N SER A 223 31.71 -17.16 -19.73
CA SER A 223 31.61 -15.77 -20.22
C SER A 223 31.65 -15.74 -21.74
N ASP A 224 30.78 -14.94 -22.37
CA ASP A 224 30.84 -14.66 -23.81
C ASP A 224 31.86 -13.57 -24.17
N LYS A 225 32.40 -12.88 -23.15
CA LYS A 225 33.34 -11.77 -23.31
C LYS A 225 34.67 -12.11 -22.66
N ALA A 226 35.75 -11.83 -23.39
CA ALA A 226 37.09 -11.80 -22.83
C ALA A 226 37.22 -10.63 -21.83
N GLU A 227 37.82 -10.92 -20.69
CA GLU A 227 38.28 -9.94 -19.71
C GLU A 227 39.81 -10.00 -19.68
N PHE A 228 40.46 -8.86 -19.44
CA PHE A 228 41.89 -8.88 -19.11
C PHE A 228 42.03 -9.38 -17.67
N THR A 229 43.05 -10.19 -17.38
CA THR A 229 43.30 -10.64 -16.00
C THR A 229 43.31 -9.45 -15.05
N PRO A 230 42.49 -9.45 -13.97
CA PRO A 230 42.52 -8.39 -12.97
C PRO A 230 43.80 -8.53 -12.14
N LYS A 231 44.93 -8.09 -12.70
CA LYS A 231 46.15 -7.77 -11.96
C LYS A 231 46.35 -6.26 -12.06
N ASP A 232 46.80 -5.64 -10.98
CA ASP A 232 47.37 -4.29 -11.06
C ASP A 232 48.71 -4.41 -11.81
N VAL A 233 48.69 -4.10 -13.11
CA VAL A 233 49.83 -4.33 -14.00
C VAL A 233 50.67 -3.05 -14.15
N GLN A 234 51.88 -3.03 -13.59
CA GLN A 234 52.83 -1.91 -13.67
C GLN A 234 53.71 -1.91 -14.94
N THR A 235 53.65 -2.94 -15.80
CA THR A 235 54.47 -3.03 -17.02
C THR A 235 53.63 -3.25 -18.30
N PRO A 236 54.05 -2.71 -19.48
CA PRO A 236 53.31 -2.84 -20.73
C PRO A 236 53.16 -4.26 -21.28
N ASP A 237 54.11 -5.15 -21.01
CA ASP A 237 54.16 -6.49 -21.63
C ASP A 237 53.17 -7.49 -21.00
N GLN A 238 52.68 -7.21 -19.79
CA GLN A 238 51.75 -8.06 -19.05
C GLN A 238 50.27 -7.78 -19.38
N ARG A 239 50.00 -6.99 -20.44
CA ARG A 239 48.67 -6.43 -20.75
C ARG A 239 47.81 -7.25 -21.73
N MET A 240 48.21 -8.45 -22.14
CA MET A 240 47.56 -9.14 -23.28
C MET A 240 47.10 -10.60 -23.09
N ASP A 241 47.02 -11.12 -21.86
CA ASP A 241 46.36 -12.41 -21.64
C ASP A 241 44.84 -12.22 -21.52
N GLN A 242 44.12 -12.46 -22.61
CA GLN A 242 42.66 -12.54 -22.59
C GLN A 242 42.23 -13.79 -21.82
N VAL A 243 41.45 -13.59 -20.76
CA VAL A 243 40.85 -14.66 -19.98
C VAL A 243 39.33 -14.61 -20.07
N TYR A 244 38.72 -15.78 -19.98
CA TYR A 244 37.29 -15.95 -19.89
C TYR A 244 36.99 -16.52 -18.53
N TRP A 245 36.06 -15.89 -17.80
CA TRP A 245 35.62 -16.46 -16.54
C TRP A 245 34.59 -17.57 -16.79
N VAL A 246 34.69 -18.62 -15.99
CA VAL A 246 33.77 -19.75 -15.94
C VAL A 246 33.19 -19.81 -14.53
N LYS A 247 31.87 -19.83 -14.42
CA LYS A 247 31.16 -20.02 -13.15
C LYS A 247 30.88 -21.50 -12.94
N ILE A 248 31.41 -22.01 -11.84
CA ILE A 248 31.27 -23.40 -11.43
C ILE A 248 30.41 -23.40 -10.18
N ALA A 249 29.22 -23.97 -10.25
CA ALA A 249 28.42 -24.21 -9.05
C ALA A 249 29.07 -25.34 -8.28
N LEU A 250 29.30 -25.12 -6.99
CA LEU A 250 29.86 -26.13 -6.10
C LEU A 250 28.69 -26.91 -5.50
N GLY A 251 28.86 -28.22 -5.34
CA GLY A 251 27.97 -29.02 -4.49
C GLY A 251 28.11 -28.64 -3.02
N ASP A 252 27.46 -29.40 -2.12
CA ASP A 252 27.49 -29.17 -0.67
C ASP A 252 28.93 -29.02 -0.16
N GLY A 253 29.37 -27.78 0.02
CA GLY A 253 30.71 -27.43 0.48
C GLY A 253 30.94 -27.66 1.98
N GLU A 254 30.07 -28.45 2.62
CA GLU A 254 30.03 -28.81 4.06
C GLU A 254 30.33 -27.64 5.03
N GLY A 255 30.07 -26.39 4.64
CA GLY A 255 30.44 -25.20 5.40
C GLY A 255 31.96 -24.94 5.55
N LEU A 256 32.80 -25.71 4.86
CA LEU A 256 34.26 -25.58 4.88
C LEU A 256 34.76 -24.51 3.91
N LEU A 257 34.03 -24.31 2.81
CA LEU A 257 34.35 -23.30 1.82
C LEU A 257 33.72 -21.96 2.21
N LYS A 258 34.50 -20.89 2.16
CA LYS A 258 34.05 -19.51 2.41
C LYS A 258 34.24 -18.64 1.18
N PRO A 259 33.37 -17.63 0.96
CA PRO A 259 33.59 -16.62 -0.06
C PRO A 259 34.98 -15.98 0.06
N GLY A 260 35.64 -15.77 -1.08
CA GLY A 260 36.98 -15.17 -1.15
C GLY A 260 38.14 -16.15 -0.99
N MET A 261 37.90 -17.44 -0.72
CA MET A 261 38.98 -18.44 -0.70
C MET A 261 39.54 -18.69 -2.11
N PRO A 262 40.87 -18.67 -2.31
CA PRO A 262 41.46 -19.14 -3.54
C PRO A 262 41.28 -20.66 -3.67
N ALA A 263 40.97 -21.10 -4.88
CA ALA A 263 40.78 -22.51 -5.21
C ALA A 263 41.27 -22.80 -6.63
N ASP A 264 41.78 -24.01 -6.80
CA ASP A 264 42.22 -24.57 -8.06
C ASP A 264 41.14 -25.52 -8.60
N VAL A 265 41.04 -25.60 -9.92
CA VAL A 265 40.01 -26.39 -10.60
C VAL A 265 40.67 -27.29 -11.63
N VAL A 266 40.26 -28.55 -11.65
CA VAL A 266 40.68 -29.52 -12.65
C VAL A 266 39.43 -30.18 -13.26
N ALA A 267 39.41 -30.30 -14.59
CA ALA A 267 38.35 -31.02 -15.28
C ALA A 267 38.38 -32.50 -14.90
N THR A 268 37.20 -33.09 -14.70
CA THR A 268 37.09 -34.55 -14.56
C THR A 268 36.88 -35.11 -15.96
N ASP A 269 37.70 -36.10 -16.35
CA ASP A 269 37.58 -36.81 -17.64
C ASP A 269 36.25 -37.57 -17.77
#